data_AF-A0A3S3QEH4-F1
#
_entry.id   AF-A0A3S3QEH4-F1
#
_cell.length_a   1.000
_cell.length_b   1.000
_cell.length_c   1.000
_cell.angle_alpha   90.00
_cell.angle_beta   90.00
_cell.angle_gamma   90.00
#
_symmetry.space_group_name_H-M   'P 1'
#
loop_
_entity.id
_entity.type
_entity.pdbx_description
1 polymer ?
#
loop_
_entity_poly.entity_id
_entity_poly.type
_entity_poly.pdbx_seq_one_letter_code
_entity_poly.pdbx_strand_id
1 'polypeptide(L)'
;MSAVTRQLWKGATSLFGGYSPTSTSTSVVGSSSSIIIMHHQVQWCRGIRVRVWNGNLEQALAVMARKMVSSGIERLIKRQPTRHIKNSEKRVLARKNLEHRIRSQDLARKLRSILIKKVRGL
;
A
#
# COMPACT_ATOMS: atom_id res chain seq x y z
N MET A 1 -50.71 -33.45 6.17
CA MET A 1 -49.39 -33.16 6.78
C MET A 1 -48.50 -32.65 5.64
N SER A 2 -47.92 -31.46 5.58
CA SER A 2 -47.84 -30.30 6.45
C SER A 2 -47.58 -29.09 5.53
N ALA A 3 -48.22 -27.96 5.77
CA ALA A 3 -48.05 -26.74 4.99
C ALA A 3 -46.78 -26.00 5.44
N VAL A 4 -45.86 -25.74 4.51
CA VAL A 4 -44.66 -24.91 4.76
C VAL A 4 -45.09 -23.45 4.74
N THR A 5 -45.10 -22.83 5.92
CA THR A 5 -45.52 -21.46 6.15
C THR A 5 -44.48 -20.46 5.66
N ARG A 6 -44.97 -19.46 4.93
CA ARG A 6 -44.26 -18.27 4.49
C ARG A 6 -43.74 -17.51 5.72
N GLN A 7 -42.43 -17.30 5.80
CA GLN A 7 -41.86 -16.35 6.75
C GLN A 7 -42.09 -14.93 6.23
N LEU A 8 -43.02 -14.28 6.93
CA LEU A 8 -43.42 -12.90 6.84
C LEU A 8 -42.23 -11.99 7.22
N TRP A 9 -41.77 -11.15 6.30
CA TRP A 9 -40.89 -10.03 6.62
C TRP A 9 -41.74 -8.95 7.31
N LYS A 10 -41.67 -8.88 8.63
CA LYS A 10 -42.27 -7.80 9.41
C LYS A 10 -41.24 -6.69 9.58
N GLY A 11 -41.59 -5.51 9.08
CA GLY A 11 -40.82 -4.29 9.23
C GLY A 11 -40.59 -3.93 10.70
N ALA A 12 -39.39 -3.41 10.95
CA ALA A 12 -39.06 -2.66 12.15
C ALA A 12 -38.45 -1.33 11.68
N THR A 13 -39.34 -0.39 11.34
CA THR A 13 -39.03 1.04 11.25
C THR A 13 -39.13 1.64 12.64
N SER A 14 -38.00 1.85 13.29
CA SER A 14 -37.79 2.77 14.42
C SER A 14 -36.28 2.71 14.72
N LEU A 15 -35.49 3.77 14.82
CA LEU A 15 -35.71 5.10 15.36
C LEU A 15 -34.70 6.04 14.69
N PHE A 16 -35.19 7.15 14.12
CA PHE A 16 -34.37 8.35 13.95
C PHE A 16 -34.05 8.88 15.36
N GLY A 17 -32.92 8.44 15.93
CA GLY A 17 -32.32 9.04 17.11
C GLY A 17 -31.39 10.16 16.66
N GLY A 18 -31.87 11.41 16.79
CA GLY A 18 -31.11 12.60 16.48
C GLY A 18 -29.84 12.68 17.33
N TYR A 19 -28.68 12.67 16.67
CA TYR A 19 -27.42 13.09 17.24
C TYR A 19 -27.39 14.62 17.23
N SER A 20 -27.79 15.23 18.34
CA SER A 20 -27.48 16.64 18.62
C SER A 20 -26.05 16.70 19.19
N PRO A 21 -25.10 17.39 18.56
CA PRO A 21 -23.82 17.65 19.19
C PRO A 21 -24.00 18.82 20.17
N THR A 22 -24.26 18.53 21.44
CA THR A 22 -24.04 19.54 22.49
C THR A 22 -22.53 19.70 22.68
N SER A 23 -22.00 20.78 22.11
CA SER A 23 -20.64 21.25 22.36
C SER A 23 -20.53 21.72 23.82
N THR A 24 -20.23 20.79 24.73
CA THR A 24 -19.80 21.13 26.09
C THR A 24 -18.32 21.48 26.07
N SER A 25 -18.05 22.77 26.07
CA SER A 25 -16.72 23.36 26.24
C SER A 25 -16.27 23.17 27.69
N THR A 26 -15.64 22.05 28.01
CA THR A 26 -14.92 21.92 29.29
C THR A 26 -13.49 22.39 29.10
N SER A 27 -13.22 23.62 29.53
CA SER A 27 -11.89 24.21 29.61
C SER A 27 -11.08 23.54 30.71
N VAL A 28 -10.34 22.48 30.35
CA VAL A 28 -9.19 22.03 31.12
C VAL A 28 -7.99 22.92 30.75
N VAL A 29 -7.73 23.88 31.64
CA VAL A 29 -6.49 24.66 31.66
C VAL A 29 -5.37 23.71 32.03
N GLY A 30 -4.59 23.30 31.04
CA GLY A 30 -3.43 22.45 31.19
C GLY A 30 -2.52 22.61 29.99
N SER A 31 -1.56 23.52 30.11
CA SER A 31 -0.54 23.84 29.11
C SER A 31 0.15 22.60 28.55
N SER A 32 -0.32 22.11 27.39
CA SER A 32 0.35 21.09 26.57
C SER A 32 0.01 21.22 25.07
N SER A 33 -0.59 22.34 24.69
CA SER A 33 -1.07 22.60 23.32
C SER A 33 0.05 22.59 22.28
N SER A 34 1.29 22.89 22.67
CA SER A 34 2.44 22.97 21.76
C SER A 34 2.92 21.61 21.25
N ILE A 35 2.79 20.55 22.05
CA ILE A 35 3.26 19.19 21.70
C ILE A 35 2.26 18.48 20.78
N ILE A 36 0.96 18.72 20.98
CA ILE A 36 -0.11 18.06 20.21
C ILE A 36 -0.19 18.60 18.77
N ILE A 37 0.08 19.90 18.57
CA ILE A 37 0.07 20.53 17.23
C ILE A 37 1.24 20.03 16.36
N MET A 38 2.42 19.80 16.95
CA MET A 38 3.58 19.24 16.25
C MET A 38 3.35 17.80 15.78
N HIS A 39 2.59 17.00 16.52
CA HIS A 39 2.30 15.61 16.15
C HIS A 39 1.25 15.51 15.02
N HIS A 40 0.31 16.46 14.94
CA HIS A 40 -0.74 16.48 13.90
C HIS A 40 -0.20 16.84 12.51
N GLN A 41 0.81 17.73 12.42
CA GLN A 41 1.40 18.09 11.12
C GLN A 41 2.24 16.97 10.49
N VAL A 42 2.80 16.07 11.31
CA VAL A 42 3.58 14.92 10.81
C VAL A 42 2.66 13.83 10.22
N GLN A 43 1.42 13.68 10.69
CA GLN A 43 0.51 12.62 10.25
C GLN A 43 -0.12 12.84 8.86
N TRP A 44 -0.10 14.05 8.30
CA TRP A 44 -0.50 14.31 6.91
C TRP A 44 0.63 14.13 5.89
N CYS A 45 1.81 13.70 6.33
CA CYS A 45 2.93 13.45 5.44
C CYS A 45 2.86 12.08 4.72
N ARG A 46 1.80 11.80 3.95
CA ARG A 46 1.77 10.62 3.06
C ARG A 46 2.66 10.85 1.83
N GLY A 47 3.44 9.84 1.41
CA GLY A 47 4.24 9.86 0.17
C GLY A 47 5.76 10.01 0.32
N ILE A 48 6.48 9.92 -0.82
CA ILE A 48 7.94 10.01 -0.87
C ILE A 48 8.34 11.48 -0.97
N ARG A 49 9.09 11.97 0.02
CA ARG A 49 9.60 13.35 0.06
C ARG A 49 11.10 13.34 0.32
N VAL A 50 11.80 14.32 -0.23
CA VAL A 50 13.23 14.53 -0.02
C VAL A 50 13.46 16.03 0.12
N ARG A 51 14.21 16.43 1.15
CA ARG A 51 14.71 17.80 1.29
C ARG A 51 15.95 17.95 0.43
N VAL A 52 16.03 19.04 -0.33
CA VAL A 52 17.23 19.38 -1.09
C VAL A 52 18.21 20.07 -0.15
N TRP A 53 19.39 19.48 0.01
CA TRP A 53 20.46 20.05 0.82
C TRP A 53 21.48 20.72 -0.08
N ASN A 54 22.04 21.85 0.37
CA ASN A 54 23.17 22.53 -0.28
C ASN A 54 22.94 22.86 -1.77
N GLY A 55 21.69 23.10 -2.18
CA GLY A 55 21.33 23.36 -3.57
C GLY A 55 21.48 22.16 -4.53
N ASN A 56 21.81 20.96 -4.05
CA ASN A 56 22.05 19.80 -4.90
C ASN A 56 20.75 19.05 -5.25
N LEU A 57 20.04 19.56 -6.25
CA LEU A 57 18.79 18.98 -6.74
C LEU A 57 18.96 17.59 -7.35
N GLU A 58 20.03 17.37 -8.11
CA GLU A 58 20.26 16.11 -8.82
C GLU A 58 20.40 14.93 -7.83
N GLN A 59 21.17 15.13 -6.77
CA GLN A 59 21.32 14.14 -5.71
C GLN A 59 19.98 13.88 -4.99
N ALA A 60 19.21 14.94 -4.71
CA ALA A 60 17.90 14.81 -4.09
C ALA A 60 16.92 14.02 -4.97
N LEU A 61 16.91 14.28 -6.28
CA LEU A 61 16.12 13.53 -7.26
C LEU A 61 16.57 12.08 -7.38
N ALA A 62 17.87 11.80 -7.37
CA ALA A 62 18.40 10.43 -7.37
C ALA A 62 18.00 9.66 -6.10
N VAL A 63 17.98 10.33 -4.94
CA VAL A 63 17.48 9.74 -3.68
C VAL A 63 15.97 9.49 -3.77
N MET A 64 15.20 10.44 -4.30
CA MET A 64 13.76 10.32 -4.48
C MET A 64 13.42 9.15 -5.42
N ALA A 65 14.11 9.05 -6.56
CA ALA A 65 13.94 7.98 -7.53
C ALA A 65 14.25 6.60 -6.92
N ARG A 66 15.36 6.47 -6.17
CA ARG A 66 15.68 5.21 -5.48
C ARG A 66 14.61 4.81 -4.46
N LYS A 67 14.11 5.75 -3.66
CA LYS A 67 12.99 5.51 -2.72
C LYS A 67 11.70 5.12 -3.44
N MET A 68 11.45 5.71 -4.61
CA MET A 68 10.30 5.41 -5.47
C MET A 68 10.38 4.00 -6.07
N VAL A 69 11.56 3.60 -6.52
CA VAL A 69 11.80 2.27 -7.09
C VAL A 69 11.69 1.20 -6.00
N SER A 70 12.34 1.42 -4.85
CA SER A 70 12.41 0.42 -3.77
C SER A 70 11.06 0.20 -3.07
N SER A 71 10.27 1.27 -2.89
CA SER A 71 8.87 1.16 -2.41
C SER A 71 7.94 0.45 -3.40
N GLY A 72 8.40 0.24 -4.65
CA GLY A 72 7.61 -0.43 -5.68
C GLY A 72 6.54 0.45 -6.32
N ILE A 73 6.42 1.73 -5.91
CA ILE A 73 5.40 2.64 -6.43
C ILE A 73 5.57 2.88 -7.93
N GLU A 74 6.82 2.94 -8.42
CA GLU A 74 7.12 3.06 -9.85
C GLU A 74 6.50 1.89 -10.65
N ARG A 75 6.60 0.68 -10.11
CA ARG A 75 6.04 -0.52 -10.75
C ARG A 75 4.52 -0.49 -10.74
N LEU A 76 3.92 0.03 -9.67
CA LEU A 76 2.47 0.17 -9.58
C LEU A 76 1.95 1.18 -10.60
N ILE A 77 2.61 2.33 -10.74
CA ILE A 77 2.26 3.38 -11.71
C ILE A 77 2.43 2.85 -13.14
N LYS A 78 3.60 2.26 -13.47
CA LYS A 78 3.87 1.76 -14.83
C LYS A 78 3.00 0.57 -15.23
N ARG A 79 2.59 -0.26 -14.27
CA ARG A 79 1.75 -1.45 -14.52
C ARG A 79 0.26 -1.15 -14.39
N GLN A 80 -0.13 0.10 -14.20
CA GLN A 80 -1.52 0.49 -14.13
C GLN A 80 -2.24 0.05 -15.43
N PRO A 81 -3.29 -0.79 -15.32
CA PRO A 81 -3.96 -1.30 -16.52
C PRO A 81 -4.72 -0.16 -17.20
N THR A 82 -4.47 0.04 -18.50
CA THR A 82 -5.21 1.00 -19.34
C THR A 82 -6.60 0.51 -19.71
N ARG A 83 -6.83 -0.81 -19.66
CA ARG A 83 -8.11 -1.47 -19.95
C ARG A 83 -8.45 -2.50 -18.90
N HIS A 84 -9.73 -2.85 -18.84
CA HIS A 84 -10.19 -3.94 -18.00
C HIS A 84 -9.59 -5.28 -18.45
N ILE A 85 -9.17 -6.08 -17.46
CA ILE A 85 -8.70 -7.46 -17.64
C ILE A 85 -9.60 -8.35 -16.79
N LYS A 86 -10.19 -9.38 -17.39
CA LYS A 86 -11.07 -10.33 -16.70
C LYS A 86 -10.28 -11.20 -15.73
N ASN A 87 -10.97 -11.81 -14.76
CA ASN A 87 -10.31 -12.61 -13.72
C ASN A 87 -9.58 -13.85 -14.25
N SER A 88 -10.09 -14.48 -15.31
CA SER A 88 -9.41 -15.61 -15.99
C SER A 88 -8.04 -15.20 -16.52
N GLU A 89 -7.96 -14.06 -17.22
CA GLU A 89 -6.71 -13.50 -17.73
C GLU A 89 -5.76 -13.10 -16.60
N LYS A 90 -6.27 -12.48 -15.51
CA LYS A 90 -5.45 -12.14 -14.33
C LYS A 90 -4.74 -13.38 -13.75
N ARG A 91 -5.45 -14.52 -13.65
CA ARG A 91 -4.88 -15.79 -13.17
C ARG A 91 -3.76 -16.30 -14.08
N VAL A 92 -3.97 -16.23 -15.39
CA VAL A 92 -2.96 -16.65 -16.37
C VAL A 92 -1.72 -15.76 -16.29
N LEU A 93 -1.89 -14.43 -16.18
CA LEU A 93 -0.78 -13.49 -16.03
C LEU A 93 0.00 -13.71 -14.73
N ALA A 94 -0.70 -13.95 -13.61
CA ALA A 94 -0.07 -14.25 -12.34
C ALA A 94 0.79 -15.53 -12.42
N ARG A 95 0.27 -16.58 -13.04
CA ARG A 95 1.00 -17.83 -13.26
C ARG A 95 2.27 -17.62 -14.10
N LYS A 96 2.14 -16.94 -15.25
CA LYS A 96 3.28 -16.63 -16.13
C LYS A 96 4.36 -15.80 -15.42
N ASN A 97 3.96 -14.82 -14.62
CA ASN A 97 4.89 -14.00 -13.84
C ASN A 97 5.63 -14.83 -12.76
N LEU A 98 4.94 -15.78 -12.13
CA LEU A 98 5.55 -16.69 -11.17
C LEU A 98 6.58 -17.61 -11.84
N GLU A 99 6.21 -18.24 -12.96
CA GLU A 99 7.11 -19.08 -13.76
C GLU A 99 8.35 -18.31 -14.21
N HIS A 100 8.17 -17.09 -14.72
CA HIS A 100 9.29 -16.24 -15.13
C HIS A 100 10.23 -15.91 -13.97
N ARG A 101 9.67 -15.58 -12.80
CA ARG A 101 10.47 -15.32 -11.58
C ARG A 101 11.25 -16.56 -11.16
N ILE A 102 10.62 -17.73 -11.09
CA ILE A 102 11.30 -18.98 -10.72
C ILE A 102 12.44 -19.28 -11.70
N ARG A 103 12.17 -19.20 -13.01
CA ARG A 103 13.18 -19.44 -14.06
C ARG A 103 14.39 -18.50 -13.92
N SER A 104 14.15 -17.21 -13.63
CA SER A 104 15.21 -16.24 -13.43
C SER A 104 16.06 -16.53 -12.18
N GLN A 105 15.42 -17.00 -11.10
CA GLN A 105 16.09 -17.34 -9.85
C GLN A 105 16.95 -18.59 -10.00
N ASP A 106 16.44 -19.61 -10.68
CA ASP A 106 17.19 -20.84 -10.93
C ASP A 106 18.38 -20.59 -11.86
N LEU A 107 18.23 -19.75 -12.87
CA LEU A 107 19.34 -19.31 -13.70
C LEU A 107 20.40 -18.57 -12.86
N ALA A 108 20.00 -17.63 -12.01
CA ALA A 108 20.92 -16.90 -11.15
C ALA A 108 21.68 -17.82 -10.19
N ARG A 109 21.02 -18.85 -9.63
CA ARG A 109 21.66 -19.87 -8.79
C ARG A 109 22.70 -20.69 -9.57
N LYS A 110 22.38 -21.11 -10.79
CA LYS A 110 23.30 -21.83 -11.68
C LYS A 110 24.51 -20.96 -12.05
N LEU A 111 24.29 -19.69 -12.38
CA LEU A 111 25.39 -18.77 -12.70
C LEU A 111 26.29 -18.55 -11.47
N ARG A 112 25.70 -18.38 -10.28
CA ARG A 112 26.46 -18.24 -9.04
C ARG A 112 27.31 -19.48 -8.73
N SER A 113 26.78 -20.69 -8.96
CA SER A 113 27.56 -21.92 -8.73
C SER A 113 28.71 -22.05 -9.73
N ILE A 114 28.51 -21.70 -11.00
CA ILE A 114 29.56 -21.67 -12.02
C ILE A 114 30.66 -20.65 -11.65
N LEU A 115 30.27 -19.44 -11.24
CA LEU A 115 31.22 -18.40 -10.81
C LEU A 115 32.07 -18.87 -9.62
N ILE A 116 31.44 -19.50 -8.62
CA ILE A 116 32.17 -20.03 -7.45
C ILE A 116 33.16 -21.13 -7.86
N LYS A 117 32.77 -22.06 -8.74
CA LYS A 117 33.67 -23.11 -9.25
C LYS A 117 34.87 -22.50 -9.96
N LYS A 118 34.63 -21.54 -10.86
CA LYS A 118 35.69 -20.81 -11.57
C LYS A 118 36.66 -20.10 -10.63
N VAL A 119 36.18 -19.40 -9.61
CA VAL A 119 37.04 -18.69 -8.64
C VAL A 119 37.87 -19.67 -7.79
N ARG A 120 37.33 -20.86 -7.50
CA ARG A 120 38.01 -21.89 -6.71
C ARG A 120 38.96 -22.78 -7.53
N GLY A 121 39.04 -22.59 -8.85
CA GLY A 121 39.88 -23.41 -9.73
C GLY A 121 39.37 -24.84 -9.92
N LEU A 122 38.05 -25.05 -9.75
CA LEU A 122 37.35 -26.34 -9.93
C LEU A 122 36.52 -26.37 -11.22
#